data_AF-A0A0F7CTR8-F1
#
_entry.id   AF-A0A0F7CTR8-F1
#
_cell.length_a   1.000
_cell.length_b   1.000
_cell.length_c   1.000
_cell.angle_alpha   90.00
_cell.angle_beta   90.00
_cell.angle_gamma   90.00
#
_symmetry.space_group_name_H-M   'P 1'
#
loop_
_entity.id
_entity.type
_entity.pdbx_description
1 polymer ?
#
loop_
_entity_poly.entity_id
_entity_poly.type
_entity_poly.pdbx_seq_one_letter_code
_entity_poly.pdbx_strand_id
1 'polypeptide(L)' 'MGTAIDYQKLMTEIVFINLPGPQEPMPGMSGGELLHGFLAELKRAPDANTKAFIDSVAAKWSVRYREGGK' A
#
# COMPACT_ATOMS: atom_id res chain seq x y z
N MET A 1 22.25 -21.01 -28.56
CA MET A 1 23.07 -21.26 -27.35
C MET A 1 22.38 -20.53 -26.21
N GLY A 2 21.50 -21.22 -25.47
CA GLY A 2 20.76 -20.61 -24.37
C GLY A 2 21.57 -20.69 -23.08
N THR A 3 21.72 -19.57 -22.37
CA THR A 3 22.31 -19.53 -21.03
C THR A 3 21.48 -20.39 -20.08
N ALA A 4 22.12 -21.30 -19.35
CA ALA A 4 21.43 -22.34 -18.58
C ALA A 4 20.71 -21.80 -17.32
N ILE A 5 21.13 -20.66 -16.79
CA ILE A 5 20.52 -20.02 -15.63
C ILE A 5 20.66 -18.51 -15.80
N ASP A 6 19.55 -17.79 -15.68
CA ASP A 6 19.49 -16.34 -15.59
C ASP A 6 19.21 -15.98 -14.12
N TYR A 7 20.09 -15.20 -13.49
CA TYR A 7 19.97 -14.81 -12.08
C TYR A 7 19.83 -13.30 -11.98
N GLN A 8 18.68 -12.84 -11.46
CA GLN A 8 18.43 -11.43 -11.20
C GLN A 8 18.04 -11.26 -9.72
N LYS A 9 18.88 -10.57 -8.95
CA LYS A 9 18.57 -10.19 -7.56
C LYS A 9 17.62 -8.99 -7.58
N LEU A 10 16.32 -9.25 -7.63
CA LEU A 10 15.28 -8.24 -7.45
C LEU A 10 15.20 -7.86 -5.97
N MET A 11 15.64 -6.65 -5.60
CA MET A 11 15.24 -6.05 -4.33
C MET A 11 13.79 -5.58 -4.49
N THR A 12 12.84 -6.38 -4.03
CA THR A 12 11.42 -5.99 -3.97
C THR A 12 11.10 -5.58 -2.54
N GLU A 13 11.35 -4.30 -2.22
CA GLU A 13 10.81 -3.73 -1.00
C GLU A 13 9.28 -3.71 -1.09
N ILE A 14 8.61 -4.37 -0.14
CA ILE A 14 7.15 -4.36 -0.03
C ILE A 14 6.78 -3.37 1.06
N VAL A 15 6.00 -2.36 0.70
CA VAL A 15 5.48 -1.39 1.66
C VAL A 15 4.11 -1.86 2.13
N PHE A 16 3.96 -2.04 3.44
CA PHE A 16 2.68 -2.42 4.04
C PHE A 16 1.95 -1.21 4.61
N ILE A 17 0.72 -1.01 4.18
CA ILE A 17 -0.23 -0.09 4.82
C ILE A 17 -1.10 -0.93 5.75
N ASN A 18 -0.86 -0.82 7.06
CA ASN A 18 -1.64 -1.55 8.05
C ASN A 18 -3.06 -0.97 8.13
N LEU A 19 -4.07 -1.82 8.28
CA LEU A 19 -5.46 -1.41 8.49
C LEU A 19 -5.98 -1.91 9.85
N PRO A 20 -6.84 -1.14 10.54
CA PRO A 20 -7.31 0.20 10.16
C PRO A 20 -6.24 1.28 10.39
N GLY A 21 -6.24 2.31 9.55
CA GLY A 21 -5.55 3.56 9.85
C GLY A 21 -6.44 4.53 10.62
N PRO A 22 -5.92 5.70 11.04
CA PRO A 22 -6.71 6.78 11.60
C PRO A 22 -7.90 7.15 10.70
N GLN A 23 -9.07 7.37 11.29
CA GLN A 23 -10.29 7.69 10.53
C GLN A 23 -10.41 9.17 10.19
N GLU A 24 -9.94 10.05 11.07
CA GLU A 24 -10.01 11.50 10.92
C GLU A 24 -8.70 12.15 11.42
N PRO A 25 -8.26 13.27 10.83
CA PRO A 25 -7.11 14.01 11.33
C PRO A 25 -7.41 14.64 12.69
N MET A 26 -6.56 14.39 13.69
CA MET A 26 -6.70 14.95 15.05
C MET A 26 -5.53 15.88 15.40
N PRO A 27 -5.75 16.90 16.25
CA PRO A 27 -4.67 17.72 16.80
C PRO A 27 -3.61 16.84 17.48
N GLY A 28 -2.34 17.11 17.19
CA GLY A 28 -1.21 16.38 17.77
C GLY A 28 -0.76 15.13 17.01
N MET A 29 -1.43 14.74 15.92
CA MET A 29 -0.93 13.68 15.04
C MET A 29 0.38 14.08 14.36
N SER A 30 1.30 13.13 14.26
CA SER A 30 2.48 13.23 13.42
C SER A 30 2.10 13.20 11.94
N GLY A 31 3.00 13.70 11.08
CA GLY A 31 2.82 13.62 9.62
C GLY A 31 2.67 12.17 9.12
N GLY A 32 3.32 11.20 9.79
CA GLY A 32 3.19 9.78 9.47
C GLY A 32 1.79 9.23 9.77
N GLU A 33 1.19 9.63 10.89
CA GLU A 33 -0.19 9.25 11.24
C GLU A 33 -1.21 9.86 10.28
N LEU A 34 -1.01 11.12 9.87
CA LEU A 34 -1.84 11.77 8.85
C LEU A 34 -1.73 11.04 7.50
N LEU A 35 -0.51 10.71 7.07
CA LEU A 35 -0.28 9.96 5.83
C LEU A 35 -0.91 8.56 5.91
N HIS A 36 -0.81 7.89 7.06
CA HIS A 36 -1.41 6.59 7.27
C HIS A 36 -2.94 6.64 7.16
N GLY A 37 -3.58 7.63 7.80
CA GLY A 37 -5.03 7.85 7.67
C GLY A 37 -5.45 8.11 6.22
N PHE A 38 -4.73 8.97 5.51
CA PHE A 38 -4.94 9.25 4.10
C PHE A 38 -4.85 7.98 3.24
N LEU A 39 -3.80 7.18 3.39
CA LEU A 39 -3.63 5.95 2.62
C LEU A 39 -4.69 4.89 2.98
N ALA A 40 -5.09 4.80 4.25
CA ALA A 40 -6.17 3.91 4.68
C ALA A 40 -7.54 4.34 4.13
N GLU A 41 -7.78 5.63 3.90
CA GLU A 41 -8.99 6.16 3.25
C GLU A 41 -9.09 5.70 1.79
N LEU A 42 -7.97 5.65 1.05
CA LEU A 42 -7.97 5.19 -0.34
C LEU A 42 -8.55 3.77 -0.47
N LYS A 43 -8.26 2.86 0.47
CA LYS A 43 -8.81 1.50 0.43
C LYS A 43 -10.31 1.44 0.69
N ARG A 44 -10.88 2.50 1.29
CA ARG A 44 -12.31 2.66 1.60
C ARG A 44 -13.11 3.33 0.46
N ALA A 45 -12.49 3.62 -0.69
CA ALA A 45 -13.17 4.19 -1.85
C ALA A 45 -14.52 3.51 -2.13
N PRO A 46 -15.62 4.23 -2.34
CA PRO A 46 -16.96 3.64 -2.43
C PRO A 46 -17.22 2.92 -3.76
N ASP A 47 -16.57 3.34 -4.84
CA ASP A 47 -16.81 2.81 -6.18
C ASP A 47 -15.76 1.77 -6.61
N ALA A 48 -16.19 0.79 -7.41
CA ALA A 48 -15.35 -0.33 -7.81
C ALA A 48 -14.22 0.06 -8.78
N ASN A 49 -14.43 1.08 -9.62
CA ASN A 49 -13.44 1.52 -10.61
C ASN A 49 -12.25 2.19 -9.93
N THR A 50 -12.50 3.06 -8.95
CA THR A 50 -11.48 3.70 -8.13
C THR A 50 -10.71 2.67 -7.32
N LYS A 51 -11.37 1.67 -6.72
CA LYS A 51 -10.68 0.55 -6.05
C LYS A 51 -9.74 -0.20 -7.01
N ALA A 52 -10.21 -0.54 -8.21
CA ALA A 52 -9.40 -1.23 -9.20
C ALA A 52 -8.19 -0.39 -9.64
N PHE A 53 -8.37 0.92 -9.83
CA PHE A 53 -7.27 1.83 -10.12
C PHE A 53 -6.25 1.85 -8.97
N ILE A 54 -6.70 2.05 -7.73
CA ILE A 54 -5.83 2.08 -6.54
C ILE A 54 -5.08 0.76 -6.39
N ASP A 55 -5.74 -0.38 -6.56
CA ASP A 55 -5.12 -1.69 -6.47
C ASP A 55 -4.08 -1.91 -7.59
N SER A 56 -4.33 -1.39 -8.80
CA SER A 56 -3.35 -1.42 -9.90
C SER A 56 -2.10 -0.58 -9.60
N VAL A 57 -2.28 0.59 -9.00
CA VAL A 57 -1.18 1.46 -8.59
C VAL A 57 -0.41 0.81 -7.44
N ALA A 58 -1.10 0.27 -6.44
CA ALA A 58 -0.48 -0.42 -5.31
C ALA A 58 0.37 -1.62 -5.78
N ALA A 59 -0.14 -2.43 -6.70
CA ALA A 59 0.61 -3.54 -7.30
C ALA A 59 1.86 -3.07 -8.04
N LYS A 60 1.75 -1.98 -8.82
CA LYS A 60 2.89 -1.39 -9.55
C LYS A 60 4.02 -0.94 -8.61
N TRP A 61 3.68 -0.41 -7.44
CA TRP A 61 4.64 0.12 -6.47
C TRP A 61 4.97 -0.85 -5.33
N SER A 62 4.58 -2.12 -5.44
CA SER A 62 4.75 -3.12 -4.37
C SER A 62 4.16 -2.70 -3.00
N VAL A 63 3.07 -1.93 -3.02
CA VAL A 63 2.33 -1.52 -1.83
C VAL A 63 1.23 -2.55 -1.55
N ARG A 64 1.08 -2.99 -0.31
CA ARG A 64 0.05 -3.93 0.12
C ARG A 64 -0.70 -3.41 1.33
N TYR A 65 -2.02 -3.43 1.27
CA TYR A 65 -2.86 -3.22 2.44
C TYR A 65 -2.91 -4.51 3.27
N ARG A 66 -2.72 -4.43 4.58
CA ARG A 66 -2.75 -5.58 5.49
C ARG A 66 -3.75 -5.35 6.63
N GLU A 67 -4.72 -6.24 6.76
CA GLU A 67 -5.63 -6.24 7.90
C GLU A 67 -4.97 -6.82 9.16
N GLY A 68 -5.27 -6.26 10.33
CA GLY A 68 -4.88 -6.84 11.61
C GLY A 68 -3.39 -6.69 11.95
N GLY A 69 -2.84 -5.49 11.75
CA GLY A 69 -1.42 -5.16 11.92
C GLY A 69 -0.70 -5.89 13.08
N LYS A 70 0.01 -6.98 12.76
CA LYS A 70 1.08 -7.58 13.55
C LYS A 70 2.34 -7.66 12.70
#